data_AF-A0ABD6C7T4-F1
#
_entry.id   AF-A0ABD6C7T4-F1
#
_cell.length_a   1.000
_cell.length_b   1.000
_cell.length_c   1.000
_cell.angle_alpha   90.00
_cell.angle_beta   90.00
_cell.angle_gamma   90.00
#
_symmetry.space_group_name_H-M   'P 1'
#
loop_
_entity.id
_entity.type
_entity.pdbx_description
1 polymer ?
#
loop_
_entity_poly.entity_id
_entity_poly.type
_entity_poly.pdbx_seq_one_letter_code
_entity_poly.pdbx_strand_id
1 'polypeptide(L)' 'MSVEPMDDTNPQTAGVAEQDDRFAELETGDGVIIYDRQNHRAWVQADDAVIVTDRR' A
#
# COMPACT_ATOMS: atom_id res chain seq x y z
N MET A 1 26.83 25.59 -23.07
CA MET A 1 26.03 24.36 -23.15
C MET A 1 24.99 24.47 -22.04
N SER A 2 23.72 24.63 -22.38
CA SER A 2 22.63 24.69 -21.39
C SER A 2 22.13 23.26 -21.16
N VAL A 3 22.09 22.82 -19.91
CA VAL A 3 21.42 21.58 -19.51
C VAL A 3 19.98 21.93 -19.19
N GLU A 4 19.04 21.41 -19.97
CA GLU A 4 17.62 21.49 -19.65
C GLU A 4 17.33 20.50 -18.52
N PRO A 5 16.51 20.87 -17.52
CA PRO A 5 16.06 19.90 -16.53
C PRO A 5 15.18 18.88 -17.26
N MET A 6 15.67 17.65 -17.34
CA MET A 6 14.86 16.49 -17.74
C MET A 6 13.82 16.31 -16.64
N ASP A 7 12.64 16.88 -16.82
CA ASP A 7 11.48 16.64 -15.95
C ASP A 7 10.99 15.22 -16.25
N ASP A 8 11.59 14.26 -15.54
CA ASP A 8 11.24 12.83 -15.60
C ASP A 8 9.96 12.60 -14.79
N THR A 9 8.91 13.37 -15.09
CA THR A 9 7.58 13.14 -14.55
C THR A 9 6.99 11.98 -15.33
N ASN A 10 7.29 10.76 -14.86
CA ASN A 10 6.58 9.55 -15.25
C ASN A 10 5.07 9.75 -15.01
N PRO A 11 4.22 9.77 -16.05
CA PRO A 11 2.78 10.02 -15.90
C PRO A 11 2.05 8.90 -15.12
N GLN A 12 2.75 7.81 -14.76
CA GLN A 12 2.25 6.75 -13.90
C GLN A 12 2.18 7.15 -12.41
N THR A 13 2.91 8.18 -11.97
CA THR A 13 3.05 8.49 -10.52
C THR A 13 2.02 9.50 -10.00
N ALA A 14 1.33 10.22 -10.89
CA ALA A 14 0.36 11.24 -10.49
C ALA A 14 -0.86 10.70 -9.72
N GLY A 15 -1.19 9.41 -9.85
CA GLY A 15 -2.24 8.74 -9.08
C GLY A 15 -1.77 8.09 -7.76
N VAL A 16 -0.47 7.95 -7.55
CA VAL A 16 0.12 7.27 -6.39
C VAL A 16 0.25 8.22 -5.20
N ALA A 17 0.56 9.50 -5.46
CA ALA A 17 0.71 10.50 -4.40
C ALA A 17 -0.59 10.76 -3.60
N GLU A 18 -1.77 10.71 -4.23
CA GLU A 18 -3.05 10.81 -3.52
C GLU A 18 -3.44 9.51 -2.80
N GLN A 19 -2.97 8.35 -3.29
CA GLN A 19 -3.15 7.06 -2.62
C GLN A 19 -2.27 6.94 -1.37
N ASP A 20 -1.03 7.44 -1.42
CA ASP A 20 -0.08 7.47 -0.29
C ASP A 20 -0.64 8.23 0.92
N ASP A 21 -1.43 9.29 0.70
CA ASP A 21 -2.00 10.06 1.81
C ASP A 21 -3.27 9.41 2.39
N ARG A 22 -3.96 8.59 1.59
CA ARG A 22 -5.17 7.86 2.00
C ARG A 22 -4.86 6.55 2.71
N PHE A 23 -3.92 5.76 2.18
CA PHE A 23 -3.59 4.45 2.70
C PHE A 23 -2.26 4.51 3.44
N ALA A 24 -2.25 4.09 4.70
CA ALA A 24 -1.03 3.86 5.45
C ALA A 24 -0.69 2.37 5.40
N GLU A 25 0.53 2.06 4.97
CA GLU A 25 1.06 0.69 4.96
C GLU A 25 2.02 0.50 6.13
N LEU A 26 1.86 -0.63 6.83
CA LEU A 26 2.74 -1.06 7.91
C LEU A 26 3.20 -2.49 7.65
N GLU A 27 4.48 -2.63 7.35
CA GLU A 27 5.19 -3.90 7.32
C GLU A 27 5.27 -4.48 8.73
N THR A 28 4.86 -5.73 8.88
CA THR A 28 5.00 -6.52 10.10
C THR A 28 5.91 -7.72 9.82
N GLY A 29 6.40 -8.39 10.87
CA GLY A 29 7.22 -9.59 10.68
C GLY A 29 6.49 -10.74 9.95
N ASP A 30 5.15 -10.71 9.93
CA ASP A 30 4.29 -11.82 9.47
C ASP A 30 3.34 -11.40 8.32
N GLY A 31 3.56 -10.21 7.72
CA GLY A 31 2.77 -9.71 6.59
C GLY A 31 2.54 -8.18 6.64
N VAL A 32 1.56 -7.71 5.87
CA VAL A 32 1.32 -6.27 5.65
C VAL A 32 -0.04 -5.85 6.18
N ILE A 33 -0.06 -4.73 6.91
CA ILE A 33 -1.29 -4.05 7.31
C ILE A 33 -1.51 -2.84 6.42
N ILE A 34 -2.68 -2.75 5.80
CA ILE A 34 -3.11 -1.60 4.99
C ILE A 34 -4.26 -0.90 5.71
N TYR A 35 -4.08 0.38 6.02
CA TYR A 35 -5.07 1.19 6.74
C TYR A 35 -5.60 2.34 5.87
N ASP A 36 -6.91 2.38 5.63
CA ASP A 36 -7.61 3.51 5.00
C ASP A 36 -7.94 4.59 6.05
N ARG A 37 -7.21 5.70 5.99
CA ARG A 37 -7.35 6.85 6.93
C ARG A 37 -8.68 7.58 6.78
N GLN A 38 -9.35 7.47 5.63
CA GLN A 38 -10.62 8.16 5.36
C GLN A 38 -11.83 7.35 5.84
N ASN A 39 -11.81 6.04 5.62
CA ASN A 39 -12.94 5.17 5.98
C ASN A 39 -12.73 4.45 7.32
N HIS A 40 -11.56 4.59 7.94
CA HIS A 40 -11.16 3.91 9.16
C HIS A 40 -11.30 2.38 9.07
N ARG A 41 -10.88 1.82 7.92
CA ARG A 41 -10.90 0.38 7.65
C ARG A 41 -9.48 -0.12 7.51
N ALA A 42 -9.27 -1.36 7.94
CA ALA A 42 -7.99 -2.04 7.81
C ALA A 42 -8.17 -3.38 7.11
N TRP A 43 -7.15 -3.75 6.34
CA TRP A 43 -6.98 -5.09 5.81
C TRP A 43 -5.63 -5.62 6.28
N VAL A 44 -5.58 -6.93 6.52
CA VAL A 44 -4.36 -7.63 6.86
C VAL A 44 -4.10 -8.63 5.74
N GLN A 45 -2.96 -8.49 5.10
CA GLN A 45 -2.42 -9.51 4.23
C GLN A 45 -1.44 -10.34 5.06
N ALA A 46 -1.80 -11.60 5.30
CA ALA A 46 -0.90 -12.56 5.95
C ALA A 46 -0.12 -13.32 4.89
N ASP A 47 1.13 -13.61 5.18
CA ASP A 47 1.97 -14.48 4.33
C ASP A 47 1.70 -15.96 4.60
N ASP A 48 0.98 -16.27 5.69
CA ASP A 48 0.66 -17.63 6.12
C ASP A 48 -0.80 -18.02 5.87
N ALA A 49 -1.01 -19.28 5.52
CA ALA A 49 -2.33 -19.85 5.29
C ALA A 49 -2.93 -20.40 6.60
N VAL A 50 -4.15 -20.00 6.94
CA VAL A 50 -4.87 -20.54 8.11
C VAL A 50 -5.67 -21.77 7.70
N ILE A 51 -5.42 -22.90 8.37
CA ILE A 51 -6.23 -24.12 8.21
C ILE A 51 -7.50 -24.00 9.06
N VAL A 52 -8.65 -23.86 8.40
CA VAL A 52 -9.96 -23.91 9.08
C VAL A 52 -10.38 -25.36 9.22
N THR A 53 -10.39 -25.87 10.46
CA THR A 53 -10.98 -27.17 10.79
C THR A 53 -12.39 -26.96 11.32
N ASP A 54 -13.39 -27.47 10.59
CA ASP A 54 -14.79 -27.48 11.02
C ASP A 54 -14.93 -28.32 12.31
N ARG A 55 -15.33 -27.70 13.41
CA ARG A 55 -15.74 -28.41 14.63
C ARG A 55 -17.27 -28.54 14.62
N ARG A 56 -17.74 -29.73 14.21
CA ARG A 56 -19.12 -30.18 14.43
C ARG A 56 -19.33 -30.70 15.84
#